data_AF-A0A7V4BST3-F1
#
_entry.id   AF-A0A7V4BST3-F1
#
_cell.length_a   1.000
_cell.length_b   1.000
_cell.length_c   1.000
_cell.angle_alpha   90.00
_cell.angle_beta   90.00
_cell.angle_gamma   90.00
#
_symmetry.space_group_name_H-M   'P 1'
#
loop_
_entity.id
_entity.type
_entity.pdbx_description
1 polymer ?
#
loop_
_entity_poly.entity_id
_entity_poly.type
_entity_poly.pdbx_seq_one_letter_code
_entity_poly.pdbx_strand_id
1 'polypeptide(L)'
;MGLRIHIKILLLIGIILFSVLQMSGQKRKSALANNATLKEYFEDALYFYDMGDYREALFNFQKLWEAMPDNANINYRIGMCYLNIPGEESKAIPYFEKAVKKITIDFDKNSFEENRAPLYTYYYLGEAYRLNNQPDKALEMYNRFRNHPAFENRYNARMVDEQIELCERAKIIYSNPLPVSFENVGSPVNTSVNNYRPVVNADETV
;
A
#
# COMPACT_ATOMS: atom_id res chain seq x y z
N MET A 1 49.15 47.56 20.06
CA MET A 1 49.04 46.26 19.36
C MET A 1 47.73 45.53 19.66
N GLY A 2 47.21 45.54 20.89
CA GLY A 2 45.98 44.82 21.28
C GLY A 2 44.68 45.24 20.58
N LEU A 3 44.45 46.53 20.32
CA LEU A 3 43.20 47.03 19.73
C LEU A 3 42.95 46.49 18.30
N ARG A 4 44.00 46.38 17.48
CA ARG A 4 43.91 45.79 16.12
C ARG A 4 43.60 44.29 16.15
N ILE A 5 44.05 43.58 17.19
CA ILE A 5 43.79 42.14 17.37
C ILE A 5 42.32 41.94 17.78
N HIS A 6 41.79 42.75 18.69
CA HIS A 6 40.39 42.69 19.12
C HIS A 6 39.41 42.98 17.98
N ILE A 7 39.69 43.99 17.14
CA ILE A 7 38.87 44.29 15.96
C ILE A 7 38.85 43.12 14.97
N LYS A 8 40.02 42.50 14.72
CA LYS A 8 40.10 41.31 13.85
C LYS A 8 39.31 40.12 14.39
N ILE A 9 39.35 39.90 15.71
CA ILE A 9 38.58 38.82 16.37
C ILE A 9 37.07 39.08 16.26
N LEU A 10 36.62 40.31 16.53
CA LEU A 10 35.20 40.69 16.40
C LEU A 10 34.68 40.54 14.96
N LEU A 11 35.46 40.93 13.96
CA LEU A 11 35.11 40.74 12.56
C LEU A 11 35.02 39.26 12.19
N LEU A 12 35.95 38.42 12.69
CA LEU A 12 35.93 36.98 12.44
C LEU A 12 34.69 36.33 13.06
N ILE A 13 34.34 36.69 14.30
CA ILE A 13 33.12 36.21 14.97
C ILE A 13 31.87 36.64 14.20
N GLY A 14 31.82 37.89 13.72
CA GLY A 14 30.72 38.40 12.90
C GLY A 14 30.53 37.61 11.59
N ILE A 15 31.62 37.25 10.91
CA ILE A 15 31.59 36.43 9.68
C ILE A 15 31.09 35.01 9.99
N ILE A 16 31.53 34.40 11.10
CA ILE A 16 31.08 33.07 11.51
C ILE A 16 29.60 33.08 11.89
N LEU A 17 29.13 34.09 12.64
CA LEU A 17 27.71 34.22 12.96
C LEU A 17 26.86 34.41 11.70
N PHE A 18 27.32 35.25 10.76
CA PHE A 18 26.64 35.48 9.49
C PHE A 18 26.57 34.20 8.62
N SER A 19 27.64 33.41 8.57
CA SER A 19 27.65 32.15 7.80
C SER A 19 26.73 31.09 8.42
N VAL A 20 26.65 30.99 9.75
CA VAL A 20 25.69 30.10 10.44
C VAL A 20 24.24 30.51 10.15
N LEU A 21 23.95 31.81 10.13
CA LEU A 21 22.63 32.35 9.75
C LEU A 21 22.28 31.97 8.31
N GLN A 22 23.19 32.12 7.36
CA GLN A 22 23.01 31.71 5.95
C GLN A 22 22.72 30.21 5.82
N MET A 23 23.49 29.34 6.48
CA MET A 23 23.29 27.89 6.47
C MET A 23 21.92 27.49 7.05
N SER A 24 21.49 28.15 8.12
CA SER A 24 20.18 27.89 8.72
C SER A 24 19.02 28.29 7.79
N GLY A 25 19.17 29.41 7.07
CA GLY A 25 18.21 29.87 6.07
C GLY A 25 18.12 28.94 4.86
N GLN A 26 19.26 28.45 4.38
CA GLN A 26 19.31 27.50 3.26
C GLN A 26 18.66 26.15 3.61
N LYS A 27 18.93 25.60 4.80
CA LYS A 27 18.29 24.37 5.30
C LYS A 27 16.76 24.52 5.43
N ARG A 28 16.29 25.68 5.89
CA ARG A 28 14.85 25.97 5.97
C ARG A 28 14.20 26.03 4.60
N LYS A 29 14.83 26.71 3.63
CA LYS A 29 14.33 26.77 2.24
C LYS A 29 14.30 25.39 1.59
N SER A 30 15.34 24.57 1.77
CA SER A 30 15.37 23.21 1.22
C SER A 30 14.33 22.30 1.88
N ALA A 31 14.12 22.41 3.19
CA ALA A 31 13.09 21.65 3.89
C ALA A 31 11.67 22.05 3.44
N LEU A 32 11.42 23.36 3.23
CA LEU A 32 10.15 23.85 2.73
C LEU A 32 9.89 23.41 1.29
N ALA A 33 10.90 23.50 0.42
CA ALA A 33 10.79 23.01 -0.96
C ALA A 33 10.53 21.50 -1.00
N ASN A 34 11.24 20.72 -0.18
CA ASN A 34 11.01 19.29 -0.07
C ASN A 34 9.59 18.97 0.42
N ASN A 35 9.08 19.71 1.41
CA ASN A 35 7.70 19.52 1.89
C ASN A 35 6.67 19.85 0.80
N ALA A 36 6.85 20.95 0.06
CA ALA A 36 5.99 21.30 -1.07
C ALA A 36 5.97 20.20 -2.15
N THR A 37 7.14 19.68 -2.53
CA THR A 37 7.24 18.57 -3.49
C THR A 37 6.59 17.28 -2.98
N LEU A 38 6.74 16.95 -1.70
CA LEU A 38 6.03 15.80 -1.12
C LEU A 38 4.52 15.99 -1.15
N LYS A 39 4.03 17.21 -0.88
CA LYS A 39 2.61 17.51 -0.97
C LYS A 39 2.08 17.37 -2.40
N GLU A 40 2.83 17.83 -3.40
CA GLU A 40 2.50 17.62 -4.82
C GLU A 40 2.40 16.12 -5.16
N TYR A 41 3.39 15.30 -4.76
CA TYR A 41 3.31 13.85 -4.93
C TYR A 41 2.08 13.23 -4.26
N PHE A 42 1.67 13.75 -3.10
CA PHE A 42 0.45 13.28 -2.44
C PHE A 42 -0.81 13.64 -3.21
N GLU A 43 -0.93 14.88 -3.68
CA GLU A 43 -2.07 15.34 -4.48
C GLU A 43 -2.17 14.56 -5.80
N ASP A 44 -1.05 14.38 -6.52
CA ASP A 44 -0.99 13.59 -7.75
C ASP A 44 -1.34 12.11 -7.49
N ALA A 45 -0.79 11.52 -6.43
CA ALA A 45 -1.09 10.14 -6.08
C ALA A 45 -2.58 9.93 -5.77
N LEU A 46 -3.23 10.87 -5.07
CA LEU A 46 -4.67 10.83 -4.84
C LEU A 46 -5.46 10.96 -6.15
N TYR A 47 -5.05 11.89 -7.02
CA TYR A 47 -5.70 12.09 -8.31
C TYR A 47 -5.67 10.82 -9.17
N PHE A 48 -4.48 10.23 -9.37
CA PHE A 48 -4.36 9.00 -10.16
C PHE A 48 -5.10 7.82 -9.51
N TYR A 49 -5.08 7.73 -8.18
CA TYR A 49 -5.81 6.70 -7.44
C TYR A 49 -7.32 6.80 -7.68
N ASP A 50 -7.89 8.00 -7.58
CA ASP A 50 -9.31 8.25 -7.80
C ASP A 50 -9.72 8.02 -9.27
N MET A 51 -8.79 8.19 -10.22
CA MET A 51 -8.96 7.85 -11.63
C MET A 51 -8.82 6.34 -11.92
N GLY A 52 -8.42 5.53 -10.93
CA GLY A 52 -8.15 4.09 -11.09
C GLY A 52 -6.83 3.77 -11.78
N ASP A 53 -5.96 4.76 -12.01
CA ASP A 53 -4.60 4.54 -12.50
C ASP A 53 -3.67 4.18 -11.35
N TYR A 54 -3.79 2.93 -10.90
CA TYR A 54 -3.07 2.46 -9.72
C TYR A 54 -1.56 2.40 -9.92
N ARG A 55 -1.06 2.33 -11.16
CA ARG A 55 0.39 2.30 -11.45
C ARG A 55 1.01 3.68 -11.27
N GLU A 56 0.36 4.71 -11.80
CA GLU A 56 0.81 6.09 -11.59
C GLU A 56 0.61 6.54 -10.14
N ALA A 57 -0.49 6.16 -9.51
CA ALA A 57 -0.70 6.41 -8.08
C ALA A 57 0.41 5.75 -7.23
N LEU A 58 0.75 4.49 -7.54
CA LEU A 58 1.82 3.76 -6.85
C LEU A 58 3.17 4.45 -6.99
N PHE A 59 3.52 4.93 -8.18
CA PHE A 59 4.78 5.64 -8.41
C PHE A 59 4.88 6.88 -7.50
N ASN A 60 3.82 7.70 -7.44
CA ASN A 60 3.79 8.90 -6.60
C ASN A 60 3.80 8.56 -5.09
N PHE A 61 3.05 7.53 -4.66
CA PHE A 61 3.14 7.07 -3.27
C PHE A 61 4.50 6.48 -2.90
N GLN A 62 5.24 5.89 -3.83
CA GLN A 62 6.61 5.42 -3.59
C GLN A 62 7.57 6.59 -3.37
N LYS A 63 7.39 7.72 -4.07
CA LYS A 63 8.16 8.96 -3.80
C LYS A 63 7.92 9.50 -2.40
N LEU A 64 6.69 9.43 -1.92
CA LEU A 64 6.37 9.74 -0.54
C LEU A 64 7.00 8.76 0.46
N TRP A 65 7.00 7.48 0.13
CA TRP A 65 7.55 6.42 0.98
C TRP A 65 9.07 6.49 1.11
N GLU A 66 9.79 6.93 0.08
CA GLU A 66 11.23 7.21 0.16
C GLU A 66 11.56 8.21 1.30
N ALA A 67 10.69 9.19 1.53
CA ALA A 67 10.86 10.19 2.60
C ALA A 67 10.23 9.79 3.94
N MET A 68 9.12 9.03 3.92
CA MET A 68 8.32 8.68 5.10
C MET A 68 7.97 7.18 5.14
N PRO A 69 8.97 6.28 5.24
CA PRO A 69 8.75 4.84 5.10
C PRO A 69 7.90 4.21 6.22
N ASP A 70 7.81 4.88 7.37
CA ASP A 70 7.05 4.43 8.55
C ASP A 70 5.65 5.08 8.65
N ASN A 71 5.27 5.95 7.71
CA ASN A 71 3.94 6.55 7.69
C ASN A 71 2.90 5.48 7.32
N ALA A 72 1.99 5.17 8.25
CA ALA A 72 1.01 4.11 8.06
C ALA A 72 -0.01 4.42 6.95
N ASN A 73 -0.37 5.70 6.74
CA ASN A 73 -1.25 6.14 5.66
C ASN A 73 -0.60 5.90 4.29
N ILE A 74 0.68 6.24 4.12
CA ILE A 74 1.41 5.99 2.86
C ILE A 74 1.53 4.50 2.59
N ASN A 75 1.91 3.70 3.60
CA ASN A 75 1.95 2.25 3.46
C ASN A 75 0.57 1.65 3.14
N TYR A 76 -0.50 2.15 3.77
CA TYR A 76 -1.87 1.75 3.43
C TYR A 76 -2.18 2.02 1.95
N ARG A 77 -1.87 3.20 1.45
CA ARG A 77 -2.15 3.60 0.06
C ARG A 77 -1.35 2.80 -0.96
N ILE A 78 -0.08 2.54 -0.68
CA ILE A 78 0.72 1.62 -1.51
C ILE A 78 0.12 0.22 -1.52
N GLY A 79 -0.31 -0.29 -0.37
CA GLY A 79 -1.02 -1.56 -0.28
C GLY A 79 -2.28 -1.58 -1.13
N MET A 80 -3.08 -0.50 -1.09
CA MET A 80 -4.28 -0.36 -1.92
C MET A 80 -3.96 -0.36 -3.41
N CYS A 81 -2.90 0.34 -3.85
CA CYS A 81 -2.47 0.31 -5.24
C CYS A 81 -2.09 -1.11 -5.68
N TYR A 82 -1.24 -1.81 -4.91
CA TYR A 82 -0.85 -3.18 -5.26
C TYR A 82 -2.03 -4.15 -5.28
N LEU A 83 -2.97 -4.02 -4.35
CA LEU A 83 -4.17 -4.86 -4.31
C LEU A 83 -5.05 -4.71 -5.57
N ASN A 84 -5.01 -3.55 -6.22
CA ASN A 84 -5.80 -3.24 -7.41
C ASN A 84 -5.02 -3.38 -8.73
N ILE A 85 -3.72 -3.72 -8.69
CA ILE A 85 -2.93 -4.01 -9.88
C ILE A 85 -2.95 -5.52 -10.13
N PRO A 86 -3.54 -6.00 -11.24
CA PRO A 86 -3.64 -7.44 -11.52
C PRO A 86 -2.27 -8.13 -11.54
N GLY A 87 -2.15 -9.19 -10.75
CA GLY A 87 -0.92 -9.99 -10.62
C GLY A 87 0.12 -9.41 -9.64
N GLU A 88 -0.16 -8.27 -8.99
CA GLU A 88 0.73 -7.67 -7.99
C GLU A 88 0.14 -7.66 -6.58
N GLU A 89 -0.99 -8.34 -6.36
CA GLU A 89 -1.76 -8.33 -5.11
C GLU A 89 -0.93 -8.80 -3.92
N SER A 90 -0.05 -9.78 -4.13
CA SER A 90 0.87 -10.30 -3.10
C SER A 90 1.83 -9.24 -2.56
N LYS A 91 2.18 -8.22 -3.36
CA LYS A 91 3.08 -7.13 -2.96
C LYS A 91 2.42 -6.18 -1.96
N ALA A 92 1.08 -6.18 -1.84
CA ALA A 92 0.36 -5.34 -0.89
C ALA A 92 0.63 -5.71 0.58
N ILE A 93 0.84 -7.01 0.85
CA ILE A 93 0.98 -7.58 2.19
C ILE A 93 1.99 -6.83 3.08
N PRO A 94 3.27 -6.67 2.70
CA PRO A 94 4.26 -6.01 3.57
C PRO A 94 3.92 -4.55 3.89
N TYR A 95 3.24 -3.85 3.00
CA TYR A 95 2.84 -2.46 3.23
C TYR A 95 1.62 -2.40 4.16
N PHE A 96 0.62 -3.25 3.95
CA PHE A 96 -0.50 -3.35 4.87
C PHE A 96 -0.07 -3.81 6.27
N GLU A 97 0.88 -4.75 6.40
CA GLU A 97 1.46 -5.16 7.68
C GLU A 97 2.13 -4.00 8.44
N LYS A 98 2.75 -3.05 7.73
CA LYS A 98 3.26 -1.81 8.34
C LYS A 98 2.12 -0.86 8.71
N ALA A 99 1.13 -0.70 7.84
CA ALA A 99 0.02 0.21 8.03
C ALA A 99 -0.83 -0.15 9.27
N VAL A 100 -1.12 -1.44 9.48
CA VAL A 100 -1.93 -1.90 10.63
C VAL A 100 -1.31 -1.67 12.00
N LYS A 101 -0.03 -1.26 12.06
CA LYS A 101 0.64 -0.89 13.32
C LYS A 101 0.13 0.43 13.89
N LYS A 102 -0.48 1.29 13.06
CA LYS A 102 -0.99 2.59 13.51
C LYS A 102 -2.32 2.90 12.84
N ILE A 103 -3.40 2.48 13.48
CA ILE A 103 -4.77 2.59 12.97
C ILE A 103 -5.52 3.75 13.63
N THR A 104 -6.44 4.37 12.88
CA THR A 104 -7.40 5.36 13.38
C THR A 104 -8.81 5.10 12.87
N ILE A 105 -9.80 5.49 13.68
CA ILE A 105 -11.22 5.50 13.29
C ILE A 105 -11.64 6.84 12.66
N ASP A 106 -10.86 7.89 12.90
CA ASP A 106 -11.05 9.24 12.40
C ASP A 106 -9.98 9.50 11.35
N PHE A 107 -10.06 8.76 10.25
CA PHE A 107 -9.10 8.81 9.15
C PHE A 107 -9.45 9.96 8.20
N ASP A 108 -8.50 10.88 8.00
CA ASP A 108 -8.63 11.91 6.97
C ASP A 108 -7.95 11.46 5.68
N LYS A 109 -8.77 11.07 4.69
CA LYS A 109 -8.29 10.59 3.39
C LYS A 109 -7.66 11.67 2.51
N ASN A 110 -7.85 12.96 2.83
CA ASN A 110 -7.33 14.06 2.01
C ASN A 110 -6.16 14.80 2.70
N SER A 111 -5.83 14.42 3.94
CA SER A 111 -4.74 15.04 4.68
C SER A 111 -3.39 14.40 4.34
N PHE A 112 -2.47 15.22 3.84
CA PHE A 112 -1.06 14.86 3.68
C PHE A 112 -0.39 14.54 5.02
N GLU A 113 -0.80 15.22 6.09
CA GLU A 113 -0.21 15.07 7.43
C GLU A 113 -0.75 13.83 8.17
N GLU A 114 -1.78 13.15 7.64
CA GLU A 114 -2.28 11.91 8.23
C GLU A 114 -1.21 10.83 8.16
N ASN A 115 -0.86 10.29 9.32
CA ASN A 115 0.20 9.30 9.49
C ASN A 115 -0.30 7.96 10.04
N ARG A 116 -1.62 7.81 10.16
CA ARG A 116 -2.34 6.60 10.60
C ARG A 116 -3.13 6.03 9.42
N ALA A 117 -3.32 4.72 9.42
CA ALA A 117 -4.15 4.03 8.44
C ALA A 117 -5.61 3.91 8.93
N PRO A 118 -6.60 3.82 8.02
CA PRO A 118 -7.99 3.63 8.41
C PRO A 118 -8.21 2.25 9.04
N LEU A 119 -9.22 2.10 9.91
CA LEU A 119 -9.57 0.80 10.50
C LEU A 119 -9.82 -0.30 9.46
N TYR A 120 -10.34 0.06 8.28
CA TYR A 120 -10.56 -0.86 7.16
C TYR A 120 -9.27 -1.51 6.62
N THR A 121 -8.09 -1.00 6.98
CA THR A 121 -6.81 -1.63 6.59
C THR A 121 -6.69 -3.06 7.11
N TYR A 122 -7.31 -3.42 8.24
CA TYR A 122 -7.38 -4.83 8.65
C TYR A 122 -8.13 -5.70 7.64
N TYR A 123 -9.25 -5.21 7.11
CA TYR A 123 -10.00 -5.92 6.07
C TYR A 123 -9.16 -6.12 4.81
N TYR A 124 -8.50 -5.08 4.32
CA TYR A 124 -7.68 -5.17 3.11
C TYR A 124 -6.43 -6.03 3.29
N LEU A 125 -5.83 -6.05 4.48
CA LEU A 125 -4.76 -6.99 4.78
C LEU A 125 -5.28 -8.44 4.78
N GLY A 126 -6.47 -8.67 5.34
CA GLY A 126 -7.15 -9.96 5.26
C GLY A 126 -7.39 -10.41 3.82
N GLU A 127 -7.81 -9.50 2.95
CA GLU A 127 -8.02 -9.75 1.53
C GLU A 127 -6.70 -10.08 0.81
N ALA A 128 -5.63 -9.33 1.07
CA ALA A 128 -4.31 -9.61 0.51
C ALA A 128 -3.79 -11.00 0.96
N TYR A 129 -3.98 -11.39 2.22
CA TYR A 129 -3.65 -12.74 2.67
C TYR A 129 -4.52 -13.82 2.02
N ARG A 130 -5.83 -13.59 1.89
CA ARG A 130 -6.77 -14.53 1.27
C ARG A 130 -6.43 -14.79 -0.19
N LEU A 131 -6.18 -13.73 -0.97
CA LEU A 131 -5.77 -13.81 -2.38
C LEU A 131 -4.43 -14.52 -2.55
N ASN A 132 -3.57 -14.50 -1.52
CA ASN A 132 -2.27 -15.15 -1.53
C ASN A 132 -2.26 -16.49 -0.75
N ASN A 133 -3.41 -17.19 -0.71
CA ASN A 133 -3.58 -18.52 -0.10
C ASN A 133 -3.08 -18.63 1.35
N GLN A 134 -3.25 -17.57 2.15
CA GLN A 134 -2.93 -17.53 3.58
C GLN A 134 -4.21 -17.38 4.43
N PRO A 135 -5.12 -18.38 4.45
CA PRO A 135 -6.43 -18.25 5.07
C PRO A 135 -6.38 -18.02 6.58
N ASP A 136 -5.42 -18.60 7.29
CA ASP A 136 -5.30 -18.39 8.75
C ASP A 136 -4.97 -16.94 9.10
N LYS A 137 -4.04 -16.32 8.38
CA LYS A 137 -3.72 -14.90 8.55
C LYS A 137 -4.86 -14.00 8.11
N ALA A 138 -5.57 -14.38 7.04
CA ALA A 138 -6.75 -13.67 6.60
C ALA A 138 -7.84 -13.65 7.69
N LEU A 139 -8.13 -14.81 8.29
CA LEU A 139 -9.06 -14.95 9.42
C LEU A 139 -8.65 -14.08 10.60
N GLU A 140 -7.37 -14.06 10.96
CA GLU A 140 -6.86 -13.21 12.05
C GLU A 140 -7.22 -11.74 11.80
N MET A 141 -6.96 -11.24 10.59
CA MET A 141 -7.20 -9.84 10.25
C MET A 141 -8.68 -9.50 10.12
N TYR A 142 -9.49 -10.37 9.51
CA TYR A 142 -10.94 -10.17 9.44
C TYR A 142 -11.58 -10.19 10.82
N ASN A 143 -11.17 -11.11 11.71
CA ASN A 143 -11.65 -11.13 13.09
C ASN A 143 -11.23 -9.87 13.85
N ARG A 144 -10.00 -9.38 13.65
CA ARG A 144 -9.54 -8.14 14.26
C ARG A 144 -10.34 -6.92 13.79
N PHE A 145 -10.72 -6.88 12.52
CA PHE A 145 -11.61 -5.85 11.99
C PHE A 145 -13.02 -5.98 12.59
N ARG A 146 -13.62 -7.19 12.50
CA ARG A 146 -15.00 -7.49 12.91
C ARG A 146 -15.27 -7.25 14.39
N ASN A 147 -14.29 -7.54 15.24
CA ASN A 147 -14.40 -7.45 16.69
C ASN A 147 -13.89 -6.12 17.25
N HIS A 148 -13.49 -5.17 16.40
CA HIS A 148 -13.03 -3.87 16.86
C HIS A 148 -14.19 -3.10 17.52
N PRO A 149 -14.00 -2.39 18.65
CA PRO A 149 -15.11 -1.70 19.34
C PRO A 149 -15.84 -0.65 18.50
N ALA A 150 -15.13 -0.02 17.57
CA ALA A 150 -15.71 0.95 16.63
C ALA A 150 -16.31 0.32 15.36
N PHE A 151 -16.37 -1.01 15.28
CA PHE A 151 -16.90 -1.70 14.11
C PHE A 151 -18.42 -1.49 13.98
N GLU A 152 -19.12 -1.69 15.09
CA GLU A 152 -20.58 -1.67 15.14
C GLU A 152 -21.11 -0.31 14.66
N ASN A 153 -22.15 -0.35 13.83
CA ASN A 153 -22.78 0.83 13.19
C ASN A 153 -21.91 1.61 12.19
N ARG A 154 -20.63 1.24 11.96
CA ARG A 154 -19.76 1.87 10.95
C ARG A 154 -19.54 1.00 9.72
N TYR A 155 -19.59 -0.31 9.87
CA TYR A 155 -19.26 -1.25 8.80
C TYR A 155 -20.29 -2.37 8.66
N ASN A 156 -20.28 -3.00 7.49
CA ASN A 156 -21.19 -4.09 7.18
C ASN A 156 -20.65 -5.41 7.74
N ALA A 157 -21.23 -5.88 8.85
CA ALA A 157 -20.91 -7.18 9.47
C ALA A 157 -20.96 -8.33 8.47
N ARG A 158 -22.04 -8.40 7.68
CA ARG A 158 -22.28 -9.48 6.72
C ARG A 158 -21.14 -9.60 5.71
N MET A 159 -20.62 -8.48 5.21
CA MET A 159 -19.51 -8.48 4.25
C MET A 159 -18.26 -9.15 4.84
N VAL A 160 -17.95 -8.90 6.12
CA VAL A 160 -16.78 -9.48 6.78
C VAL A 160 -17.02 -10.94 7.15
N ASP A 161 -18.22 -11.25 7.65
CA ASP A 161 -18.62 -12.61 8.04
C ASP A 161 -18.58 -13.56 6.81
N GLU A 162 -18.97 -13.08 5.62
CA GLU A 162 -18.83 -13.82 4.36
C GLU A 162 -17.35 -14.13 4.03
N GLN A 163 -16.43 -13.19 4.24
CA GLN A 163 -15.00 -13.45 4.00
C GLN A 163 -14.42 -14.45 5.00
N ILE A 164 -14.82 -14.38 6.27
CA ILE A 164 -14.44 -15.35 7.31
C ILE A 164 -14.90 -16.75 6.90
N GLU A 165 -16.15 -16.89 6.49
CA GLU A 165 -16.69 -18.18 6.04
C GLU A 165 -15.94 -18.74 4.82
N LEU A 166 -15.61 -17.90 3.84
CA LEU A 166 -14.80 -18.31 2.68
C LEU A 166 -13.43 -18.84 3.10
N CYS A 167 -12.75 -18.20 4.06
CA CYS A 167 -11.47 -18.66 4.57
C CYS A 167 -11.58 -19.99 5.33
N GLU A 168 -12.61 -20.18 6.15
CA GLU A 168 -12.83 -21.46 6.85
C GLU A 168 -13.14 -22.60 5.88
N ARG A 169 -13.98 -22.35 4.86
CA ARG A 169 -14.23 -23.34 3.80
C ARG A 169 -12.95 -23.68 3.04
N ALA A 170 -12.13 -22.68 2.71
CA ALA A 170 -10.85 -22.90 2.03
C ALA A 170 -9.94 -23.83 2.85
N LYS A 171 -9.86 -23.65 4.17
CA LYS A 171 -9.08 -24.53 5.07
C LYS A 171 -9.57 -25.97 5.04
N ILE A 172 -10.89 -26.19 5.06
CA ILE A 172 -11.48 -27.53 4.97
C ILE A 172 -11.10 -28.18 3.63
N ILE A 173 -11.25 -27.45 2.52
CA ILE A 173 -10.91 -27.94 1.18
C ILE A 173 -9.42 -28.30 1.09
N TYR A 174 -8.52 -27.45 1.61
CA TYR A 174 -7.09 -27.73 1.64
C TYR A 174 -6.72 -28.93 2.51
N SER A 175 -7.46 -29.18 3.59
CA SER A 175 -7.25 -30.33 4.47
C SER A 175 -7.68 -31.67 3.86
N ASN A 176 -8.48 -31.64 2.79
CA ASN A 176 -9.00 -32.82 2.11
C ASN A 176 -8.84 -32.71 0.58
N PRO A 177 -7.60 -32.76 0.05
CA PRO A 177 -7.36 -32.61 -1.38
C PRO A 177 -8.00 -33.77 -2.16
N LEU A 178 -8.73 -33.44 -3.21
CA LEU A 178 -9.20 -34.45 -4.16
C LEU A 178 -8.00 -34.99 -4.96
N PRO A 179 -7.83 -36.31 -5.08
CA PRO A 179 -6.81 -36.88 -5.95
C PRO A 179 -7.22 -36.64 -7.39
N VAL A 180 -6.73 -35.55 -7.97
CA VAL A 180 -6.94 -35.19 -9.37
C VAL A 180 -5.63 -35.40 -10.11
N SER A 181 -5.69 -36.17 -11.19
CA SER A 181 -4.62 -36.26 -12.18
C SER A 181 -5.00 -35.42 -13.40
N PHE A 182 -4.03 -34.67 -13.92
CA PHE A 182 -4.19 -33.94 -15.17
C PHE A 182 -3.40 -34.68 -16.25
N GLU A 183 -4.09 -35.09 -17.31
CA GLU A 183 -3.47 -35.69 -18.48
C GLU A 183 -3.52 -34.71 -19.64
N ASN A 184 -2.36 -34.53 -20.29
CA ASN A 184 -2.32 -33.80 -21.54
C ASN A 184 -2.86 -34.70 -22.65
N VAL A 185 -4.08 -34.41 -23.12
CA VAL A 185 -4.76 -35.15 -24.19
C VAL A 185 -4.11 -35.02 -25.59
N GLY A 186 -3.01 -34.28 -25.73
CA GLY A 186 -2.27 -34.14 -26.99
C GLY A 186 -2.97 -33.33 -28.07
N SER A 187 -2.40 -33.36 -29.28
CA SER A 187 -3.00 -32.75 -30.49
C SER A 187 -4.29 -33.49 -30.87
N PRO A 188 -5.36 -32.79 -31.33
CA PRO A 188 -5.42 -31.36 -31.69
C PRO A 188 -5.77 -30.41 -30.53
N VAL A 189 -5.95 -30.93 -29.32
CA VAL A 189 -6.53 -30.18 -28.19
C VAL A 189 -5.51 -29.37 -27.39
N ASN A 190 -4.31 -29.90 -27.15
CA ASN A 190 -3.24 -29.20 -26.45
C ASN A 190 -2.16 -28.76 -27.44
N THR A 191 -2.36 -27.60 -28.04
CA THR A 191 -1.37 -27.00 -28.95
C THR A 191 -0.48 -25.98 -28.21
N SER A 192 0.49 -25.39 -28.91
CA SER A 192 1.35 -24.32 -28.37
C SER A 192 0.63 -22.99 -28.16
N VAL A 193 -0.60 -22.84 -28.67
CA VAL A 193 -1.42 -21.64 -28.48
C VAL A 193 -2.48 -21.89 -27.42
N ASN A 194 -3.10 -20.81 -26.95
CA ASN A 194 -4.19 -20.86 -26.00
C ASN A 194 -5.44 -21.52 -26.62
N ASN A 195 -5.73 -22.77 -26.27
CA ASN A 195 -6.89 -23.54 -26.73
C ASN A 195 -8.19 -23.20 -25.95
N TYR A 196 -8.49 -21.92 -25.74
CA TYR A 196 -9.73 -21.51 -25.07
C TYR A 196 -10.80 -21.20 -26.13
N ARG A 197 -12.01 -21.77 -25.97
CA ARG A 197 -13.19 -21.66 -26.88
C ARG A 197 -13.13 -22.58 -28.12
N PRO A 198 -13.30 -23.89 -27.96
CA PRO A 198 -13.48 -24.77 -29.11
C PRO A 198 -14.72 -24.33 -29.91
N VAL A 199 -14.55 -24.23 -31.23
CA VAL A 199 -15.66 -24.04 -32.18
C VAL A 199 -15.78 -25.31 -33.00
N VAL A 200 -16.98 -25.88 -33.01
CA VAL A 200 -17.33 -27.05 -33.83
C VAL A 200 -17.83 -26.53 -35.18
N ASN A 201 -17.34 -27.08 -36.29
CA ASN A 201 -17.85 -26.77 -37.62
C ASN A 201 -19.26 -27.36 -37.83
N ALA A 202 -19.97 -26.90 -38.86
CA ALA A 202 -21.37 -27.28 -39.10
C ALA A 202 -21.59 -28.79 -39.33
N ASP A 203 -20.53 -29.52 -39.68
CA ASP A 203 -20.49 -30.95 -39.92
C ASP A 203 -19.88 -31.76 -38.76
N GLU A 204 -19.53 -31.13 -37.63
CA GLU A 204 -19.00 -31.78 -36.41
C GLU A 204 -17.72 -32.62 -36.61
N THR A 205 -16.84 -32.22 -37.53
CA THR A 205 -15.63 -32.97 -37.93
C THR A 205 -14.29 -32.37 -37.47
N VAL A 206 -14.27 -31.34 -36.62
CA VAL A 206 -13.03 -30.82 -35.99
C VAL A 206 -12.45 -31.83 -35.00
#